data_AF-A0AAU9JXP7-F1
#
_entry.id   AF-A0AAU9JXP7-F1
#
_cell.length_a   1.000
_cell.length_b   1.000
_cell.length_c   1.000
_cell.angle_alpha   90.00
_cell.angle_beta   90.00
_cell.angle_gamma   90.00
#
_symmetry.space_group_name_H-M   'P 1'
#
loop_
_entity.id
_entity.type
_entity.pdbx_description
1 polymer ?
#
loop_
_entity_poly.entity_id
_entity_poly.type
_entity_poly.pdbx_seq_one_letter_code
_entity_poly.pdbx_strand_id
1 'polypeptide(L)'
;MDRSPSRNEKSGAPEDELEELQKRVSYLEAERKKAIENLNLTRKQNEETIIQLQKEHKELRAQLKASAKQPTSAGTLLQSDETVEGIKMRRRLDQLKGFGTDKESQLKILQDKLKEMNSDQKGNMLNEDAPQMRQIRILENRLDKAMIKYNEAQSIRKTYEQIVKQLKEERVAYDNQLAAIERSLKGKEHDFEELLLLSHDADHAKETSEAELCRFEAQITVERMTREKNVEEKKDEVTQRIEMTQKLEIAERKKAGKDEQESKGFMSRLSAGIANEAFHHQQAREEKQKIKDYEDAFRRIKESTGVTDVNEVIQKFMTQEDTAANLESLRSEHQKKLEHLSKQKQELKKLVDSLKYSAVSETESRKHFDDLEEDVNKASGKYDKNKAKFQRLMSILTNVKAGVEHIFDLVEGVKIEGQANIPVTDDNLIEALVQIKQKMITIYGQVKTSDVFRLFEKEGSLISKLTDTAQRNVSVLQAIYSIPELSSSKGFLERGNTNNCRVKMQTREEEELSDEGIDEEIEDKLGDKDKAKREQLIRTEKLGRGLKGKRTQSAASRKSRNIE
;
A
#
# COMPACT_ATOMS: atom_id res chain seq x y z
N MET A 1 22.81 38.89 36.09
CA MET A 1 21.90 39.59 37.02
C MET A 1 20.69 40.03 36.21
N ASP A 2 19.45 39.75 36.56
CA ASP A 2 18.88 38.74 37.49
C ASP A 2 17.45 38.42 37.00
N ARG A 3 17.11 37.15 36.77
CA ARG A 3 16.31 36.26 37.66
C ARG A 3 14.84 36.67 37.89
N SER A 4 13.94 35.82 37.39
CA SER A 4 12.52 35.72 37.77
C SER A 4 12.35 35.33 39.26
N PRO A 5 11.15 35.49 39.87
CA PRO A 5 10.23 34.34 39.89
C PRO A 5 8.70 34.62 39.96
N SER A 6 7.94 33.62 39.46
CA SER A 6 6.76 32.94 40.03
C SER A 6 5.37 33.58 40.19
N ARG A 7 4.38 32.79 39.74
CA ARG A 7 2.97 32.69 40.17
C ARG A 7 2.74 32.98 41.66
N ASN A 8 1.54 33.50 41.97
CA ASN A 8 0.74 32.95 43.06
C ASN A 8 -0.77 33.05 42.75
N GLU A 9 -1.46 31.91 42.75
CA GLU A 9 -2.92 31.84 42.69
C GLU A 9 -3.47 32.16 44.09
N LYS A 10 -4.51 33.00 44.20
CA LYS A 10 -5.28 33.15 45.45
C LYS A 10 -6.67 32.56 45.24
N SER A 11 -6.83 31.32 45.69
CA SER A 11 -8.13 30.74 45.98
C SER A 11 -8.81 31.54 47.09
N GLY A 12 -9.84 32.33 46.75
CA GLY A 12 -10.89 32.64 47.72
C GLY A 12 -11.58 31.33 48.09
N ALA A 13 -11.98 31.16 49.35
CA ALA A 13 -12.68 29.95 49.74
C ALA A 13 -14.09 29.97 49.10
N PRO A 14 -14.64 28.83 48.65
CA PRO A 14 -16.03 28.79 48.17
C PRO A 14 -17.05 29.17 49.26
N GLU A 15 -16.64 29.21 50.54
CA GLU A 15 -17.42 29.79 51.64
C GLU A 15 -17.56 31.32 51.54
N ASP A 16 -16.53 32.05 51.12
CA ASP A 16 -16.60 33.52 51.00
C ASP A 16 -17.59 33.94 49.90
N GLU A 17 -17.52 33.27 48.74
CA GLU A 17 -18.45 33.48 47.61
C GLU A 17 -19.89 33.09 47.99
N LEU A 18 -20.06 32.02 48.79
CA LEU A 18 -21.36 31.61 49.29
C LEU A 18 -21.94 32.62 50.31
N GLU A 19 -21.11 33.17 51.20
CA GLU A 19 -21.55 34.18 52.16
C GLU A 19 -21.92 35.51 51.46
N GLU A 20 -21.18 35.90 50.41
CA GLU A 20 -21.52 37.06 49.58
C GLU A 20 -22.84 36.85 48.82
N LEU A 21 -23.07 35.66 48.25
CA LEU A 21 -24.34 35.29 47.63
C LEU A 21 -25.50 35.29 48.63
N GLN A 22 -25.31 34.78 49.85
CA GLN A 22 -26.33 34.83 50.91
C GLN A 22 -26.67 36.26 51.33
N LYS A 23 -25.66 37.13 51.49
CA LYS A 23 -25.85 38.57 51.74
C LYS A 23 -26.61 39.24 50.58
N ARG A 24 -26.31 38.87 49.33
CA ARG A 24 -27.01 39.38 48.13
C ARG A 24 -28.48 38.95 48.08
N VAL A 25 -28.78 37.69 48.40
CA VAL A 25 -30.17 37.18 48.49
C VAL A 25 -30.94 37.89 49.60
N SER A 26 -30.36 38.01 50.80
CA SER A 26 -30.97 38.72 51.93
C SER A 26 -31.31 40.19 51.60
N TYR A 27 -30.41 40.88 50.88
CA TYR A 27 -30.67 42.24 50.38
C TYR A 27 -31.86 42.30 49.42
N LEU A 28 -31.93 41.38 48.44
CA LEU A 28 -33.01 41.30 47.47
C LEU A 28 -34.36 40.93 48.12
N GLU A 29 -34.35 40.09 49.16
CA GLU A 29 -35.55 39.79 49.95
C GLU A 29 -36.03 41.01 50.75
N ALA A 30 -35.12 41.77 51.35
CA ALA A 30 -35.44 43.02 52.03
C ALA A 30 -36.00 44.10 51.06
N GLU A 31 -35.44 44.19 49.86
CA GLU A 31 -35.90 45.09 48.80
C GLU A 31 -37.29 44.67 48.28
N ARG A 32 -37.49 43.38 48.00
CA ARG A 32 -38.80 42.81 47.64
C ARG A 32 -39.85 43.06 48.72
N LYS A 33 -39.49 42.93 50.01
CA LYS A 33 -40.39 43.19 51.14
C LYS A 33 -40.82 44.66 51.20
N LYS A 34 -39.88 45.60 51.02
CA LYS A 34 -40.18 47.04 50.93
C LYS A 34 -41.08 47.38 49.74
N ALA A 35 -40.85 46.75 48.58
CA ALA A 35 -41.71 46.95 47.41
C ALA A 35 -43.15 46.48 47.65
N ILE A 36 -43.34 45.33 48.30
CA ILE A 36 -44.67 44.82 48.71
C ILE A 36 -45.33 45.74 49.75
N GLU A 37 -44.57 46.26 50.71
CA GLU A 37 -45.08 47.17 51.73
C GLU A 37 -45.54 48.51 51.12
N ASN A 38 -44.74 49.09 50.21
CA ASN A 38 -45.13 50.27 49.44
C ASN A 38 -46.39 50.03 48.59
N LEU A 39 -46.48 48.91 47.88
CA LEU A 39 -47.69 48.56 47.10
C LEU A 39 -48.93 48.43 47.98
N ASN A 40 -48.80 47.85 49.19
CA ASN A 40 -49.91 47.77 50.14
C ASN A 40 -50.30 49.15 50.71
N LEU A 41 -49.34 50.06 50.91
CA LEU A 41 -49.61 51.43 51.31
C LEU A 41 -50.36 52.20 50.21
N THR A 42 -49.88 52.15 48.97
CA THR A 42 -50.56 52.77 47.81
C THR A 42 -51.96 52.18 47.61
N ARG A 43 -52.13 50.86 47.80
CA ARG A 43 -53.44 50.22 47.76
C ARG A 43 -54.40 50.79 48.82
N LYS A 44 -53.95 50.97 50.07
CA LYS A 44 -54.77 51.58 51.13
C LYS A 44 -55.15 53.03 50.81
N GLN A 45 -54.21 53.83 50.31
CA GLN A 45 -54.48 55.20 49.86
C GLN A 45 -55.53 55.25 48.73
N ASN A 46 -55.46 54.29 47.79
CA ASN A 46 -56.46 54.14 46.73
C ASN A 46 -57.84 53.69 47.27
N GLU A 47 -57.88 52.79 48.26
CA GLU A 47 -59.12 52.40 48.95
C GLU A 47 -59.76 53.61 49.68
N GLU A 48 -58.96 54.42 50.37
CA GLU A 48 -59.42 55.63 51.07
C GLU A 48 -59.95 56.72 50.13
N THR A 49 -59.26 56.99 49.02
CA THR A 49 -59.71 57.97 48.01
C THR A 49 -61.01 57.52 47.31
N ILE A 50 -61.17 56.23 47.04
CA ILE A 50 -62.45 55.68 46.52
C ILE A 50 -63.59 55.91 47.53
N ILE A 51 -63.35 55.71 48.83
CA ILE A 51 -64.35 55.97 49.88
C ILE A 51 -64.70 57.46 49.97
N GLN A 52 -63.74 58.37 49.80
CA GLN A 52 -63.99 59.82 49.74
C GLN A 52 -64.87 60.18 48.53
N LEU A 53 -64.47 59.75 47.32
CA LEU A 53 -65.25 59.96 46.09
C LEU A 53 -66.67 59.37 46.19
N GLN A 54 -66.86 58.22 46.84
CA GLN A 54 -68.19 57.66 47.08
C GLN A 54 -69.06 58.52 48.02
N LYS A 55 -68.45 59.20 49.01
CA LYS A 55 -69.16 60.16 49.87
C LYS A 55 -69.54 61.41 49.10
N GLU A 56 -68.60 62.02 48.37
CA GLU A 56 -68.86 63.19 47.51
C GLU A 56 -69.96 62.89 46.49
N HIS A 57 -69.89 61.73 45.82
CA HIS A 57 -70.89 61.32 44.84
C HIS A 57 -72.26 61.03 45.48
N LYS A 58 -72.31 60.67 46.77
CA LYS A 58 -73.55 60.55 47.55
C LYS A 58 -74.13 61.92 47.92
N GLU A 59 -73.27 62.88 48.28
CA GLU A 59 -73.65 64.26 48.59
C GLU A 59 -74.11 65.03 47.35
N LEU A 60 -73.37 64.98 46.24
CA LEU A 60 -73.77 65.54 44.95
C LEU A 60 -75.12 64.97 44.49
N ARG A 61 -75.35 63.66 44.67
CA ARG A 61 -76.64 63.02 44.35
C ARG A 61 -77.77 63.45 45.29
N ALA A 62 -77.47 63.85 46.52
CA ALA A 62 -78.43 64.46 47.44
C ALA A 62 -78.74 65.93 47.04
N GLN A 63 -77.73 66.71 46.68
CA GLN A 63 -77.87 68.09 46.17
C GLN A 63 -78.67 68.12 44.85
N LEU A 64 -78.44 67.15 43.95
CA LEU A 64 -79.22 67.01 42.71
C LEU A 64 -80.70 66.66 43.01
N LYS A 65 -80.95 65.78 44.00
CA LYS A 65 -82.32 65.48 44.47
C LYS A 65 -83.00 66.67 45.15
N ALA A 66 -82.25 67.54 45.82
CA ALA A 66 -82.78 68.79 46.38
C ALA A 66 -83.15 69.79 45.26
N SER A 67 -82.27 69.94 44.26
CA SER A 67 -82.48 70.83 43.11
C SER A 67 -83.62 70.36 42.19
N ALA A 68 -83.89 69.06 42.11
CA ALA A 68 -84.99 68.49 41.34
C ALA A 68 -86.40 68.72 41.94
N LYS A 69 -86.53 69.36 43.12
CA LYS A 69 -87.81 69.76 43.71
C LYS A 69 -88.18 71.21 43.35
N GLN A 70 -88.34 71.49 42.06
CA GLN A 70 -89.15 72.62 41.59
C GLN A 70 -90.17 72.13 40.54
N PRO A 71 -91.48 72.24 40.78
CA PRO A 71 -92.50 71.94 39.78
C PRO A 71 -92.77 73.19 38.93
N THR A 72 -92.31 73.20 37.68
CA THR A 72 -92.80 74.15 36.67
C THR A 72 -94.04 73.59 35.98
N SER A 73 -95.04 74.46 35.82
CA SER A 73 -96.42 74.11 35.47
C SER A 73 -96.70 74.12 33.97
N ALA A 74 -97.55 73.18 33.55
CA ALA A 74 -98.58 73.27 32.49
C ALA A 74 -98.25 73.93 31.14
N GLY A 75 -98.49 73.18 30.05
CA GLY A 75 -98.46 73.68 28.66
C GLY A 75 -99.34 72.83 27.74
N THR A 76 -100.64 73.11 27.73
CA THR A 76 -101.65 72.49 26.85
C THR A 76 -101.43 72.90 25.38
N LEU A 77 -101.65 72.00 24.40
CA LEU A 77 -102.72 72.13 23.37
C LEU A 77 -102.59 71.13 22.20
N LEU A 78 -103.76 70.73 21.73
CA LEU A 78 -104.12 69.85 20.62
C LEU A 78 -103.42 70.13 19.27
N GLN A 79 -102.93 69.07 18.61
CA GLN A 79 -103.01 68.92 17.14
C GLN A 79 -102.88 67.44 16.74
N SER A 80 -103.89 66.95 16.01
CA SER A 80 -104.06 65.54 15.64
C SER A 80 -104.00 65.35 14.12
N ASP A 81 -102.83 64.91 13.63
CA ASP A 81 -102.70 63.64 12.88
C ASP A 81 -101.22 63.30 12.61
N GLU A 82 -100.38 64.30 12.29
CA GLU A 82 -98.92 64.12 12.12
C GLU A 82 -98.23 63.53 13.37
N THR A 83 -98.80 63.81 14.55
CA THR A 83 -98.31 63.32 15.85
C THR A 83 -98.47 61.80 16.00
N VAL A 84 -99.47 61.17 15.37
CA VAL A 84 -99.69 59.72 15.45
C VAL A 84 -98.63 58.97 14.66
N GLU A 85 -98.26 59.46 13.48
CA GLU A 85 -97.15 58.90 12.70
C GLU A 85 -95.80 59.13 13.39
N GLY A 86 -95.57 60.34 13.92
CA GLY A 86 -94.38 60.63 14.73
C GLY A 86 -94.23 59.70 15.96
N ILE A 87 -95.34 59.34 16.61
CA ILE A 87 -95.35 58.37 17.73
C ILE A 87 -95.13 56.94 17.24
N LYS A 88 -95.74 56.52 16.12
CA LYS A 88 -95.47 55.20 15.50
C LYS A 88 -94.00 55.07 15.10
N MET A 89 -93.42 56.09 14.48
CA MET A 89 -92.03 56.10 14.05
C MET A 89 -91.06 56.16 15.22
N ARG A 90 -91.37 56.89 16.31
CA ARG A 90 -90.59 56.78 17.57
C ARG A 90 -90.66 55.38 18.17
N ARG A 91 -91.85 54.78 18.31
CA ARG A 91 -92.00 53.40 18.79
C ARG A 91 -91.21 52.41 17.94
N ARG A 92 -91.21 52.57 16.61
CA ARG A 92 -90.42 51.72 15.69
C ARG A 92 -88.92 51.95 15.83
N LEU A 93 -88.49 53.19 16.04
CA LEU A 93 -87.09 53.57 16.29
C LEU A 93 -86.59 53.06 17.65
N ASP A 94 -87.43 53.10 18.69
CA ASP A 94 -87.12 52.58 20.02
C ASP A 94 -87.11 51.03 20.02
N GLN A 95 -88.00 50.38 19.25
CA GLN A 95 -87.93 48.95 18.98
C GLN A 95 -86.63 48.56 18.25
N LEU A 96 -86.26 49.30 17.19
CA LEU A 96 -85.01 49.07 16.46
C LEU A 96 -83.76 49.32 17.33
N LYS A 97 -83.79 50.30 18.23
CA LYS A 97 -82.75 50.50 19.24
C LYS A 97 -82.68 49.33 20.22
N GLY A 98 -83.81 48.82 20.70
CA GLY A 98 -83.88 47.63 21.55
C GLY A 98 -83.27 46.41 20.88
N PHE A 99 -83.64 46.13 19.63
CA PHE A 99 -83.00 45.08 18.83
C PHE A 99 -81.51 45.32 18.62
N GLY A 100 -81.08 46.58 18.47
CA GLY A 100 -79.67 46.97 18.42
C GLY A 100 -78.92 46.60 19.70
N THR A 101 -79.41 47.04 20.86
CA THR A 101 -78.81 46.74 22.17
C THR A 101 -78.81 45.25 22.50
N ASP A 102 -79.87 44.52 22.11
CA ASP A 102 -79.93 43.07 22.26
C ASP A 102 -78.86 42.39 21.41
N LYS A 103 -78.66 42.84 20.16
CA LYS A 103 -77.62 42.31 19.26
C LYS A 103 -76.21 42.68 19.71
N GLU A 104 -75.99 43.87 20.24
CA GLU A 104 -74.71 44.27 20.87
C GLU A 104 -74.41 43.40 22.09
N SER A 105 -75.41 43.10 22.94
CA SER A 105 -75.23 42.20 24.08
C SER A 105 -74.88 40.77 23.63
N GLN A 106 -75.54 40.25 22.58
CA GLN A 106 -75.25 38.95 21.98
C GLN A 106 -73.84 38.90 21.38
N LEU A 107 -73.42 39.95 20.66
CA LEU A 107 -72.06 40.07 20.12
C LEU A 107 -71.02 40.11 21.24
N LYS A 108 -71.27 40.82 22.34
CA LYS A 108 -70.36 40.87 23.48
C LYS A 108 -70.21 39.51 24.16
N ILE A 109 -71.31 38.80 24.40
CA ILE A 109 -71.29 37.42 24.93
C ILE A 109 -70.52 36.47 24.00
N LEU A 110 -70.71 36.59 22.68
CA LEU A 110 -69.97 35.77 21.70
C LEU A 110 -68.48 36.14 21.64
N GLN A 111 -68.13 37.42 21.75
CA GLN A 111 -66.73 37.86 21.83
C GLN A 111 -66.04 37.37 23.11
N ASP A 112 -66.72 37.40 24.25
CA ASP A 112 -66.15 36.95 25.51
C ASP A 112 -65.99 35.42 25.53
N LYS A 113 -66.95 34.65 25.01
CA LYS A 113 -66.79 33.20 24.75
C LYS A 113 -65.66 32.90 23.76
N LEU A 114 -65.46 33.73 22.73
CA LEU A 114 -64.38 33.55 21.77
C LEU A 114 -63.02 33.87 22.41
N LYS A 115 -62.92 34.82 23.34
CA LYS A 115 -61.71 35.06 24.15
C LYS A 115 -61.44 33.91 25.12
N GLU A 116 -62.48 33.36 25.76
CA GLU A 116 -62.40 32.20 26.66
C GLU A 116 -61.82 30.99 25.90
N MET A 117 -62.45 30.57 24.79
CA MET A 117 -61.94 29.47 23.95
C MET A 117 -60.51 29.72 23.43
N ASN A 118 -60.17 30.95 23.04
CA ASN A 118 -58.79 31.28 22.63
C ASN A 118 -57.78 31.23 23.79
N SER A 119 -58.23 31.49 25.01
CA SER A 119 -57.39 31.45 26.22
C SER A 119 -57.14 29.99 26.63
N ASP A 120 -58.18 29.16 26.62
CA ASP A 120 -58.09 27.71 26.85
C ASP A 120 -57.23 27.02 25.79
N GLN A 121 -57.41 27.38 24.51
CA GLN A 121 -56.61 26.84 23.41
C GLN A 121 -55.13 27.25 23.55
N LYS A 122 -54.82 28.49 23.93
CA LYS A 122 -53.44 28.90 24.23
C LYS A 122 -52.86 28.20 25.46
N GLY A 123 -53.66 28.01 26.52
CA GLY A 123 -53.27 27.24 27.70
C GLY A 123 -52.88 25.80 27.33
N ASN A 124 -53.69 25.13 26.52
CA ASN A 124 -53.42 23.77 26.08
C ASN A 124 -52.20 23.66 25.15
N MET A 125 -51.91 24.65 24.31
CA MET A 125 -50.72 24.65 23.44
C MET A 125 -49.42 25.06 24.15
N LEU A 126 -49.50 25.77 25.28
CA LEU A 126 -48.34 26.17 26.10
C LEU A 126 -47.98 25.18 27.22
N ASN A 127 -48.75 24.11 27.39
CA ASN A 127 -48.45 23.04 28.34
C ASN A 127 -47.26 22.18 27.84
N GLU A 128 -46.02 22.64 28.07
CA GLU A 128 -44.81 21.83 27.86
C GLU A 128 -44.83 20.50 28.65
N ASP A 129 -45.61 20.46 29.74
CA ASP A 129 -45.83 19.26 30.55
C ASP A 129 -46.94 18.33 30.00
N ALA A 130 -47.44 18.57 28.78
CA ALA A 130 -48.31 17.62 28.10
C ALA A 130 -47.63 16.23 28.05
N PRO A 131 -48.34 15.14 28.37
CA PRO A 131 -47.73 13.80 28.43
C PRO A 131 -47.07 13.38 27.11
N GLN A 132 -47.60 13.86 25.99
CA GLN A 132 -47.05 13.68 24.64
C GLN A 132 -45.68 14.38 24.47
N MET A 133 -45.54 15.61 24.96
CA MET A 133 -44.27 16.38 24.89
C MET A 133 -43.17 15.70 25.70
N ARG A 134 -43.52 15.18 26.90
CA ARG A 134 -42.60 14.37 27.72
C ARG A 134 -42.24 13.05 27.04
N GLN A 135 -43.19 12.39 26.37
CA GLN A 135 -42.93 11.17 25.61
C GLN A 135 -41.99 11.43 24.41
N ILE A 136 -42.17 12.55 23.69
CA ILE A 136 -41.26 12.99 22.63
C ILE A 136 -39.84 13.18 23.18
N ARG A 137 -39.66 13.96 24.27
CA ARG A 137 -38.36 14.15 24.93
C ARG A 137 -37.70 12.82 25.35
N ILE A 138 -38.46 11.83 25.80
CA ILE A 138 -37.92 10.49 26.15
C ILE A 138 -37.49 9.71 24.90
N LEU A 139 -38.24 9.79 23.81
CA LEU A 139 -37.91 9.13 22.54
C LEU A 139 -36.69 9.78 21.86
N GLU A 140 -36.57 11.10 21.89
CA GLU A 140 -35.39 11.85 21.44
C GLU A 140 -34.14 11.43 22.23
N ASN A 141 -34.19 11.47 23.57
CA ASN A 141 -33.10 11.01 24.43
C ASN A 141 -32.73 9.53 24.20
N ARG A 142 -33.68 8.68 23.79
CA ARG A 142 -33.43 7.28 23.45
C ARG A 142 -32.81 7.14 22.06
N LEU A 143 -33.21 7.97 21.10
CA LEU A 143 -32.63 8.03 19.76
C LEU A 143 -31.18 8.52 19.82
N ASP A 144 -30.88 9.58 20.57
CA ASP A 144 -29.52 10.09 20.74
C ASP A 144 -28.60 9.03 21.37
N LYS A 145 -29.06 8.34 22.41
CA LYS A 145 -28.33 7.20 23.00
C LYS A 145 -28.11 6.05 22.01
N ALA A 146 -29.04 5.81 21.08
CA ALA A 146 -28.87 4.84 20.02
C ALA A 146 -27.87 5.32 18.95
N MET A 147 -27.89 6.60 18.58
CA MET A 147 -26.94 7.19 17.63
C MET A 147 -25.51 7.20 18.19
N ILE A 148 -25.31 7.56 19.47
CA ILE A 148 -24.00 7.50 20.13
C ILE A 148 -23.44 6.08 20.08
N LYS A 149 -24.24 5.08 20.47
CA LYS A 149 -23.86 3.65 20.41
C LYS A 149 -23.59 3.16 18.98
N TYR A 150 -24.36 3.63 17.99
CA TYR A 150 -24.13 3.29 16.59
C TYR A 150 -22.80 3.88 16.09
N ASN A 151 -22.50 5.14 16.41
CA ASN A 151 -21.26 5.81 16.02
C ASN A 151 -20.03 5.17 16.71
N GLU A 152 -20.16 4.77 17.97
CA GLU A 152 -19.13 4.03 18.71
C GLU A 152 -18.92 2.62 18.12
N ALA A 153 -19.98 1.88 17.84
CA ALA A 153 -19.88 0.59 17.14
C ALA A 153 -19.27 0.74 15.72
N GLN A 154 -19.55 1.86 15.03
CA GLN A 154 -18.98 2.15 13.72
C GLN A 154 -17.50 2.52 13.79
N SER A 155 -17.05 3.25 14.82
CA SER A 155 -15.63 3.55 15.01
C SER A 155 -14.83 2.29 15.38
N ILE A 156 -15.38 1.45 16.27
CA ILE A 156 -14.83 0.13 16.62
C ILE A 156 -14.78 -0.79 15.39
N ARG A 157 -15.82 -0.80 14.55
CA ARG A 157 -15.79 -1.57 13.29
C ARG A 157 -14.66 -1.09 12.37
N LYS A 158 -14.49 0.22 12.20
CA LYS A 158 -13.42 0.79 11.37
C LYS A 158 -12.02 0.42 11.88
N THR A 159 -11.78 0.41 13.19
CA THR A 159 -10.48 -0.02 13.74
C THR A 159 -10.24 -1.52 13.54
N TYR A 160 -11.25 -2.38 13.74
CA TYR A 160 -11.12 -3.80 13.41
C TYR A 160 -10.92 -4.06 11.92
N GLU A 161 -11.58 -3.32 11.02
CA GLU A 161 -11.35 -3.41 9.57
C GLU A 161 -9.91 -3.03 9.20
N GLN A 162 -9.35 -2.00 9.85
CA GLN A 162 -7.94 -1.61 9.68
C GLN A 162 -6.98 -2.69 10.20
N ILE A 163 -7.23 -3.27 11.38
CA ILE A 163 -6.44 -4.36 11.94
C ILE A 163 -6.49 -5.60 11.02
N VAL A 164 -7.67 -5.98 10.53
CA VAL A 164 -7.83 -7.10 9.59
C VAL A 164 -7.12 -6.82 8.25
N LYS A 165 -7.10 -5.57 7.78
CA LYS A 165 -6.34 -5.19 6.58
C LYS A 165 -4.84 -5.34 6.81
N GLN A 166 -4.31 -4.82 7.92
CA GLN A 166 -2.90 -4.95 8.29
C GLN A 166 -2.49 -6.42 8.45
N LEU A 167 -3.26 -7.25 9.17
CA LEU A 167 -2.98 -8.68 9.33
C LEU A 167 -2.99 -9.45 7.99
N LYS A 168 -3.82 -9.03 7.02
CA LYS A 168 -3.79 -9.60 5.65
C LYS A 168 -2.55 -9.18 4.87
N GLU A 169 -2.14 -7.91 4.97
CA GLU A 169 -0.91 -7.39 4.36
C GLU A 169 0.34 -8.05 4.98
N GLU A 170 0.38 -8.20 6.31
CA GLU A 170 1.42 -8.91 7.06
C GLU A 170 1.48 -10.39 6.69
N ARG A 171 0.34 -11.09 6.56
CA ARG A 171 0.31 -12.49 6.11
C ARG A 171 0.99 -12.67 4.75
N VAL A 172 0.69 -11.80 3.78
CA VAL A 172 1.33 -11.85 2.45
C VAL A 172 2.82 -11.47 2.55
N ALA A 173 3.21 -10.57 3.45
CA ALA A 173 4.61 -10.25 3.70
C ALA A 173 5.37 -11.44 4.32
N TYR A 174 4.75 -12.20 5.22
CA TYR A 174 5.33 -13.42 5.80
C TYR A 174 5.48 -14.54 4.75
N ASP A 175 4.46 -14.76 3.90
CA ASP A 175 4.54 -15.73 2.80
C ASP A 175 5.73 -15.40 1.85
N ASN A 176 5.96 -14.11 1.55
CA ASN A 176 7.11 -13.65 0.76
C ASN A 176 8.47 -13.82 1.48
N GLN A 177 8.52 -13.59 2.80
CA GLN A 177 9.73 -13.82 3.61
C GLN A 177 10.08 -15.31 3.68
N LEU A 178 9.07 -16.17 3.86
CA LEU A 178 9.24 -17.62 3.87
C LEU A 178 9.78 -18.09 2.52
N ALA A 179 9.16 -17.69 1.40
CA ALA A 179 9.64 -18.03 0.06
C ALA A 179 11.04 -17.45 -0.28
N ALA A 180 11.50 -16.41 0.42
CA ALA A 180 12.89 -15.92 0.32
C ALA A 180 13.86 -16.79 1.13
N ILE A 181 13.45 -17.22 2.33
CA ILE A 181 14.23 -18.13 3.20
C ILE A 181 14.34 -19.51 2.54
N GLU A 182 13.25 -20.07 2.00
CA GLU A 182 13.23 -21.36 1.29
C GLU A 182 14.15 -21.36 0.07
N ARG A 183 14.14 -20.29 -0.74
CA ARG A 183 15.09 -20.14 -1.86
C ARG A 183 16.54 -20.05 -1.38
N SER A 184 16.79 -19.35 -0.27
CA SER A 184 18.13 -19.29 0.32
C SER A 184 18.57 -20.62 0.93
N LEU A 185 17.63 -21.42 1.48
CA LEU A 185 17.89 -22.74 2.01
C LEU A 185 18.24 -23.70 0.87
N LYS A 186 17.42 -23.75 -0.18
CA LYS A 186 17.69 -24.57 -1.37
C LYS A 186 19.02 -24.23 -2.05
N GLY A 187 19.38 -22.95 -2.09
CA GLY A 187 20.70 -22.53 -2.54
C GLY A 187 21.83 -23.06 -1.65
N LYS A 188 21.65 -23.05 -0.33
CA LYS A 188 22.62 -23.59 0.64
C LYS A 188 22.70 -25.11 0.66
N GLU A 189 21.61 -25.80 0.37
CA GLU A 189 21.58 -27.25 0.15
C GLU A 189 22.39 -27.62 -1.10
N HIS A 190 22.21 -26.88 -2.20
CA HIS A 190 23.00 -27.06 -3.42
C HIS A 190 24.49 -26.75 -3.21
N ASP A 191 24.83 -25.64 -2.55
CA ASP A 191 26.22 -25.33 -2.17
C ASP A 191 26.85 -26.45 -1.31
N PHE A 192 26.05 -27.11 -0.46
CA PHE A 192 26.48 -28.22 0.39
C PHE A 192 26.67 -29.52 -0.41
N GLU A 193 25.79 -29.81 -1.36
CA GLU A 193 25.95 -30.92 -2.30
C GLU A 193 27.24 -30.76 -3.13
N GLU A 194 27.47 -29.58 -3.72
CA GLU A 194 28.71 -29.28 -4.46
C GLU A 194 29.95 -29.45 -3.58
N LEU A 195 29.91 -28.96 -2.33
CA LEU A 195 31.02 -29.11 -1.39
C LEU A 195 31.26 -30.57 -0.97
N LEU A 196 30.20 -31.38 -0.90
CA LEU A 196 30.30 -32.82 -0.60
C LEU A 196 30.95 -33.59 -1.75
N LEU A 197 30.58 -33.29 -3.00
CA LEU A 197 31.27 -33.83 -4.18
C LEU A 197 32.75 -33.42 -4.19
N LEU A 198 33.05 -32.14 -3.93
CA LEU A 198 34.43 -31.66 -3.86
C LEU A 198 35.24 -32.32 -2.72
N SER A 199 34.60 -32.65 -1.60
CA SER A 199 35.25 -33.43 -0.53
C SER A 199 35.59 -34.83 -1.01
N HIS A 200 34.65 -35.53 -1.66
CA HIS A 200 34.90 -36.86 -2.21
C HIS A 200 36.03 -36.87 -3.26
N ASP A 201 36.07 -35.87 -4.13
CA ASP A 201 37.15 -35.71 -5.12
C ASP A 201 38.50 -35.42 -4.46
N ALA A 202 38.52 -34.63 -3.38
CA ALA A 202 39.73 -34.35 -2.59
C ALA A 202 40.21 -35.58 -1.81
N ASP A 203 39.30 -36.37 -1.23
CA ASP A 203 39.61 -37.62 -0.55
C ASP A 203 40.15 -38.67 -1.53
N HIS A 204 39.55 -38.81 -2.72
CA HIS A 204 40.07 -39.68 -3.78
C HIS A 204 41.46 -39.21 -4.29
N ALA A 205 41.67 -37.90 -4.47
CA ALA A 205 42.98 -37.35 -4.84
C ALA A 205 44.05 -37.61 -3.75
N LYS A 206 43.65 -37.57 -2.48
CA LYS A 206 44.50 -37.94 -1.34
C LYS A 206 44.80 -39.44 -1.34
N GLU A 207 43.81 -40.32 -1.45
CA GLU A 207 43.99 -41.77 -1.47
C GLU A 207 44.90 -42.23 -2.62
N THR A 208 44.72 -41.66 -3.82
CA THR A 208 45.61 -41.93 -4.96
C THR A 208 47.04 -41.48 -4.69
N SER A 209 47.24 -40.30 -4.10
CA SER A 209 48.57 -39.81 -3.70
C SER A 209 49.22 -40.65 -2.60
N GLU A 210 48.47 -41.10 -1.60
CA GLU A 210 48.95 -42.00 -0.54
C GLU A 210 49.28 -43.39 -1.09
N ALA A 211 48.51 -43.91 -2.04
CA ALA A 211 48.78 -45.18 -2.72
C ALA A 211 50.02 -45.10 -3.62
N GLU A 212 50.24 -43.99 -4.34
CA GLU A 212 51.46 -43.75 -5.10
C GLU A 212 52.69 -43.64 -4.18
N LEU A 213 52.59 -42.86 -3.10
CA LEU A 213 53.65 -42.72 -2.09
C LEU A 213 54.03 -44.08 -1.48
N CYS A 214 53.04 -44.88 -1.07
CA CYS A 214 53.26 -46.23 -0.55
C CYS A 214 53.95 -47.16 -1.56
N ARG A 215 53.59 -47.07 -2.86
CA ARG A 215 54.29 -47.81 -3.94
C ARG A 215 55.73 -47.35 -4.10
N PHE A 216 56.01 -46.04 -4.04
CA PHE A 216 57.38 -45.53 -4.12
C PHE A 216 58.22 -45.91 -2.89
N GLU A 217 57.66 -45.90 -1.67
CA GLU A 217 58.34 -46.40 -0.48
C GLU A 217 58.65 -47.90 -0.56
N ALA A 218 57.69 -48.70 -1.05
CA ALA A 218 57.90 -50.12 -1.32
C ALA A 218 59.00 -50.36 -2.37
N GLN A 219 59.03 -49.56 -3.44
CA GLN A 219 60.11 -49.63 -4.44
C GLN A 219 61.46 -49.27 -3.82
N ILE A 220 61.57 -48.15 -3.09
CA ILE A 220 62.81 -47.70 -2.45
C ILE A 220 63.33 -48.71 -1.42
N THR A 221 62.45 -49.37 -0.67
CA THR A 221 62.85 -50.42 0.29
C THR A 221 63.36 -51.67 -0.42
N VAL A 222 62.72 -52.11 -1.51
CA VAL A 222 63.23 -53.22 -2.35
C VAL A 222 64.57 -52.86 -3.02
N GLU A 223 64.73 -51.64 -3.53
CA GLU A 223 66.01 -51.15 -4.09
C GLU A 223 67.12 -51.08 -3.02
N ARG A 224 66.79 -50.69 -1.78
CA ARG A 224 67.73 -50.74 -0.66
C ARG A 224 68.12 -52.18 -0.31
N MET A 225 67.17 -53.10 -0.16
CA MET A 225 67.45 -54.50 0.15
C MET A 225 68.26 -55.20 -0.94
N THR A 226 67.96 -54.96 -2.22
CA THR A 226 68.73 -55.52 -3.34
C THR A 226 70.13 -54.91 -3.41
N ARG A 227 70.29 -53.61 -3.17
CA ARG A 227 71.61 -52.97 -3.07
C ARG A 227 72.43 -53.50 -1.89
N GLU A 228 71.82 -53.70 -0.73
CA GLU A 228 72.46 -54.27 0.45
C GLU A 228 72.90 -55.72 0.20
N LYS A 229 72.03 -56.54 -0.39
CA LYS A 229 72.36 -57.90 -0.84
C LYS A 229 73.54 -57.92 -1.83
N ASN A 230 73.53 -57.05 -2.84
CA ASN A 230 74.62 -56.95 -3.82
C ASN A 230 75.93 -56.48 -3.16
N VAL A 231 75.86 -55.61 -2.15
CA VAL A 231 77.04 -55.20 -1.37
C VAL A 231 77.57 -56.36 -0.53
N GLU A 232 76.70 -57.16 0.09
CA GLU A 232 77.10 -58.34 0.88
C GLU A 232 77.72 -59.41 0.00
N GLU A 233 77.10 -59.77 -1.13
CA GLU A 233 77.67 -60.68 -2.14
C GLU A 233 79.06 -60.21 -2.61
N LYS A 234 79.28 -58.90 -2.76
CA LYS A 234 80.59 -58.35 -3.13
C LYS A 234 81.59 -58.33 -1.97
N LYS A 235 81.16 -58.20 -0.72
CA LYS A 235 82.03 -58.45 0.45
C LYS A 235 82.45 -59.91 0.49
N ASP A 236 81.53 -60.84 0.28
CA ASP A 236 81.78 -62.28 0.28
C ASP A 236 82.75 -62.69 -0.85
N GLU A 237 82.59 -62.14 -2.06
CA GLU A 237 83.59 -62.31 -3.13
C GLU A 237 84.99 -61.81 -2.72
N VAL A 238 85.06 -60.69 -2.00
CA VAL A 238 86.32 -60.09 -1.55
C VAL A 238 86.95 -60.89 -0.40
N THR A 239 86.18 -61.33 0.60
CA THR A 239 86.68 -62.17 1.70
C THR A 239 87.15 -63.53 1.17
N GLN A 240 86.39 -64.18 0.28
CA GLN A 240 86.81 -65.41 -0.39
C GLN A 240 88.11 -65.23 -1.19
N ARG A 241 88.26 -64.09 -1.90
CA ARG A 241 89.52 -63.77 -2.58
C ARG A 241 90.68 -63.54 -1.59
N ILE A 242 90.46 -62.82 -0.49
CA ILE A 242 91.49 -62.60 0.54
C ILE A 242 91.92 -63.93 1.15
N GLU A 243 90.98 -64.82 1.50
CA GLU A 243 91.28 -66.16 1.97
C GLU A 243 92.05 -67.00 0.94
N MET A 244 91.65 -66.94 -0.33
CA MET A 244 92.35 -67.65 -1.42
C MET A 244 93.76 -67.11 -1.59
N THR A 245 93.95 -65.79 -1.53
CA THR A 245 95.25 -65.14 -1.66
C THR A 245 96.14 -65.48 -0.46
N GLN A 246 95.61 -65.49 0.77
CA GLN A 246 96.33 -65.95 1.96
C GLN A 246 96.72 -67.44 1.87
N LYS A 247 95.82 -68.31 1.40
CA LYS A 247 96.12 -69.74 1.13
C LYS A 247 97.22 -69.89 0.07
N LEU A 248 97.22 -69.05 -0.96
CA LEU A 248 98.26 -69.00 -1.99
C LEU A 248 99.59 -68.43 -1.47
N GLU A 249 99.59 -67.39 -0.65
CA GLU A 249 100.80 -66.83 -0.01
C GLU A 249 101.45 -67.86 0.93
N ILE A 250 100.64 -68.62 1.69
CA ILE A 250 101.10 -69.75 2.50
C ILE A 250 101.65 -70.88 1.63
N ALA A 251 101.15 -71.06 0.40
CA ALA A 251 101.67 -72.02 -0.57
C ALA A 251 102.94 -71.53 -1.30
N GLU A 252 103.04 -70.24 -1.61
CA GLU A 252 104.23 -69.62 -2.20
C GLU A 252 105.39 -69.55 -1.19
N ARG A 253 105.13 -69.24 0.08
CA ARG A 253 106.14 -69.43 1.15
C ARG A 253 106.63 -70.88 1.29
N LYS A 254 105.87 -71.86 0.80
CA LYS A 254 106.28 -73.27 0.68
C LYS A 254 106.89 -73.63 -0.68
N LYS A 255 106.75 -72.78 -1.70
CA LYS A 255 107.27 -72.99 -3.07
C LYS A 255 108.55 -72.19 -3.37
N ALA A 256 108.76 -71.06 -2.71
CA ALA A 256 109.94 -70.19 -2.82
C ALA A 256 111.25 -70.81 -2.29
N GLY A 257 111.28 -72.13 -2.08
CA GLY A 257 112.48 -72.92 -1.81
C GLY A 257 112.98 -73.71 -3.01
N LYS A 258 112.34 -73.65 -4.18
CA LYS A 258 112.78 -74.38 -5.38
C LYS A 258 112.59 -73.66 -6.72
N ASP A 259 113.73 -73.65 -7.41
CA ASP A 259 113.96 -73.71 -8.86
C ASP A 259 114.02 -72.40 -9.67
N GLU A 260 115.05 -72.40 -10.51
CA GLU A 260 115.74 -71.31 -11.18
C GLU A 260 116.02 -71.77 -12.63
N GLN A 261 116.10 -70.82 -13.59
CA GLN A 261 116.44 -71.05 -15.02
C GLN A 261 115.45 -71.94 -15.84
N GLU A 262 115.38 -71.87 -17.18
CA GLU A 262 115.92 -70.95 -18.20
C GLU A 262 114.85 -70.74 -19.32
N SER A 263 115.03 -70.17 -20.51
CA SER A 263 116.20 -69.79 -21.34
C SER A 263 115.91 -68.53 -22.18
N LYS A 264 116.68 -68.27 -23.25
CA LYS A 264 116.46 -67.19 -24.22
C LYS A 264 116.61 -67.65 -25.68
N GLY A 265 115.67 -67.16 -26.52
CA GLY A 265 115.98 -66.61 -27.83
C GLY A 265 115.99 -67.56 -29.05
N PHE A 266 115.45 -67.08 -30.17
CA PHE A 266 116.16 -66.93 -31.45
C PHE A 266 115.36 -66.01 -32.39
N MET A 267 116.02 -65.39 -33.38
CA MET A 267 115.45 -64.35 -34.25
C MET A 267 115.38 -64.79 -35.72
N SER A 268 114.40 -64.24 -36.44
CA SER A 268 114.43 -63.96 -37.90
C SER A 268 114.28 -65.08 -38.96
N ARG A 269 113.09 -65.08 -39.60
CA ARG A 269 112.82 -65.12 -41.06
C ARG A 269 113.34 -66.27 -41.95
N LEU A 270 112.40 -67.04 -42.53
CA LEU A 270 112.42 -67.53 -43.93
C LEU A 270 110.97 -67.86 -44.37
N SER A 271 110.27 -66.96 -45.07
CA SER A 271 109.99 -66.93 -46.52
C SER A 271 108.80 -67.78 -47.01
N ALA A 272 107.81 -67.08 -47.61
CA ALA A 272 106.90 -67.46 -48.68
C ALA A 272 106.67 -68.97 -49.02
N GLY A 273 105.42 -69.43 -48.92
CA GLY A 273 105.04 -70.76 -49.41
C GLY A 273 103.56 -71.18 -49.33
N ILE A 274 102.67 -70.47 -48.62
CA ILE A 274 101.24 -70.87 -48.48
C ILE A 274 100.31 -69.64 -48.63
N ALA A 275 100.27 -69.06 -49.84
CA ALA A 275 99.53 -67.82 -50.09
C ALA A 275 98.05 -68.01 -50.54
N ASN A 276 97.64 -69.21 -50.94
CA ASN A 276 96.28 -69.45 -51.47
C ASN A 276 95.25 -69.92 -50.43
N GLU A 277 95.64 -70.71 -49.43
CA GLU A 277 94.72 -71.02 -48.31
C GLU A 277 94.48 -69.80 -47.43
N ALA A 278 95.50 -68.95 -47.25
CA ALA A 278 95.38 -67.74 -46.44
C ALA A 278 94.26 -66.80 -46.92
N PHE A 279 94.06 -66.64 -48.24
CA PHE A 279 93.06 -65.70 -48.77
C PHE A 279 91.61 -66.19 -48.56
N HIS A 280 91.33 -67.46 -48.89
CA HIS A 280 90.02 -68.04 -48.58
C HIS A 280 89.78 -68.17 -47.07
N HIS A 281 90.82 -68.47 -46.28
CA HIS A 281 90.67 -68.55 -44.83
C HIS A 281 90.52 -67.17 -44.17
N GLN A 282 91.06 -66.11 -44.77
CA GLN A 282 90.83 -64.70 -44.40
C GLN A 282 89.37 -64.31 -44.69
N GLN A 283 88.89 -64.56 -45.92
CA GLN A 283 87.52 -64.22 -46.32
C GLN A 283 86.48 -64.99 -45.49
N ALA A 284 86.68 -66.30 -45.28
CA ALA A 284 85.85 -67.11 -44.39
C ALA A 284 86.00 -66.76 -42.90
N ARG A 285 87.11 -66.11 -42.47
CA ARG A 285 87.23 -65.52 -41.13
C ARG A 285 86.46 -64.22 -41.03
N GLU A 286 86.49 -63.36 -42.04
CA GLU A 286 85.74 -62.11 -42.07
C GLU A 286 84.23 -62.35 -42.14
N GLU A 287 83.78 -63.35 -42.91
CA GLU A 287 82.37 -63.79 -42.90
C GLU A 287 81.97 -64.41 -41.57
N LYS A 288 82.80 -65.28 -40.97
CA LYS A 288 82.54 -65.79 -39.61
C LYS A 288 82.59 -64.71 -38.55
N GLN A 289 83.40 -63.67 -38.71
CA GLN A 289 83.44 -62.54 -37.78
C GLN A 289 82.17 -61.71 -37.91
N LYS A 290 81.72 -61.38 -39.13
CA LYS A 290 80.42 -60.73 -39.36
C LYS A 290 79.26 -61.55 -38.79
N ILE A 291 79.25 -62.87 -38.97
CA ILE A 291 78.23 -63.76 -38.38
C ILE A 291 78.26 -63.67 -36.86
N LYS A 292 79.44 -63.70 -36.22
CA LYS A 292 79.58 -63.50 -34.76
C LYS A 292 79.14 -62.12 -34.31
N ASP A 293 79.49 -61.06 -35.04
CA ASP A 293 79.13 -59.69 -34.71
C ASP A 293 77.60 -59.51 -34.80
N TYR A 294 76.94 -60.17 -35.77
CA TYR A 294 75.48 -60.28 -35.83
C TYR A 294 74.90 -61.15 -34.71
N GLU A 295 75.48 -62.31 -34.39
CA GLU A 295 75.04 -63.17 -33.28
C GLU A 295 75.15 -62.46 -31.93
N ASP A 296 76.22 -61.69 -31.69
CA ASP A 296 76.40 -60.88 -30.48
C ASP A 296 75.43 -59.68 -30.46
N ALA A 297 75.18 -59.03 -31.60
CA ALA A 297 74.16 -57.98 -31.70
C ALA A 297 72.76 -58.54 -31.42
N PHE A 298 72.40 -59.68 -32.03
CA PHE A 298 71.14 -60.37 -31.76
C PHE A 298 71.05 -60.87 -30.32
N ARG A 299 72.14 -61.36 -29.72
CA ARG A 299 72.17 -61.75 -28.30
C ARG A 299 71.91 -60.54 -27.39
N ARG A 300 72.52 -59.38 -27.66
CA ARG A 300 72.24 -58.14 -26.91
C ARG A 300 70.80 -57.67 -27.09
N ILE A 301 70.23 -57.76 -28.29
CA ILE A 301 68.80 -57.47 -28.52
C ILE A 301 67.92 -58.46 -27.75
N LYS A 302 68.29 -59.74 -27.73
CA LYS A 302 67.60 -60.81 -26.99
C LYS A 302 67.61 -60.59 -25.48
N GLU A 303 68.76 -60.22 -24.93
CA GLU A 303 68.96 -59.92 -23.51
C GLU A 303 68.25 -58.63 -23.08
N SER A 304 68.21 -57.60 -23.94
CA SER A 304 67.53 -56.32 -23.64
C SER A 304 66.02 -56.34 -23.87
N THR A 305 65.50 -57.16 -24.79
CA THR A 305 64.06 -57.35 -25.00
C THR A 305 63.46 -58.46 -24.14
N GLY A 306 64.29 -59.35 -23.57
CA GLY A 306 63.87 -60.47 -22.72
C GLY A 306 63.16 -61.61 -23.47
N VAL A 307 63.27 -61.66 -24.80
CA VAL A 307 62.50 -62.55 -25.68
C VAL A 307 63.31 -63.78 -26.09
N THR A 308 62.70 -64.97 -26.15
CA THR A 308 63.42 -66.22 -26.46
C THR A 308 63.47 -66.59 -27.95
N ASP A 309 62.56 -66.11 -28.79
CA ASP A 309 62.50 -66.41 -30.23
C ASP A 309 62.68 -65.15 -31.11
N VAL A 310 63.37 -65.30 -32.24
CA VAL A 310 63.66 -64.21 -33.19
C VAL A 310 62.37 -63.67 -33.80
N ASN A 311 61.38 -64.54 -34.04
CA ASN A 311 60.10 -64.14 -34.63
C ASN A 311 59.26 -63.27 -33.67
N GLU A 312 59.33 -63.54 -32.36
CA GLU A 312 58.68 -62.73 -31.33
C GLU A 312 59.39 -61.37 -31.16
N VAL A 313 60.72 -61.30 -31.33
CA VAL A 313 61.45 -60.02 -31.41
C VAL A 313 60.93 -59.18 -32.57
N ILE A 314 60.79 -59.76 -33.77
CA ILE A 314 60.28 -59.05 -34.95
C ILE A 314 58.84 -58.54 -34.72
N GLN A 315 57.94 -59.38 -34.17
CA GLN A 315 56.58 -58.94 -33.83
C GLN A 315 56.55 -57.82 -32.79
N LYS A 316 57.41 -57.87 -31.76
CA LYS A 316 57.51 -56.77 -30.78
C LYS A 316 58.06 -55.49 -31.39
N PHE A 317 59.04 -55.56 -32.30
CA PHE A 317 59.50 -54.38 -33.02
C PHE A 317 58.41 -53.75 -33.91
N MET A 318 57.68 -54.56 -34.68
CA MET A 318 56.58 -54.06 -35.52
C MET A 318 55.46 -53.43 -34.68
N THR A 319 55.01 -54.11 -33.62
CA THR A 319 53.98 -53.56 -32.72
C THR A 319 54.48 -52.38 -31.88
N GLN A 320 55.79 -52.28 -31.62
CA GLN A 320 56.40 -51.09 -31.01
C GLN A 320 56.42 -49.90 -31.97
N GLU A 321 56.64 -50.12 -33.27
CA GLU A 321 56.54 -49.08 -34.30
C GLU A 321 55.09 -48.58 -34.45
N ASP A 322 54.12 -49.49 -34.52
CA ASP A 322 52.68 -49.15 -34.56
C ASP A 322 52.22 -48.39 -33.30
N THR A 323 52.65 -48.83 -32.11
CA THR A 323 52.30 -48.14 -30.85
C THR A 323 53.02 -46.80 -30.70
N ALA A 324 54.26 -46.67 -31.16
CA ALA A 324 54.96 -45.39 -31.22
C ALA A 324 54.28 -44.41 -32.18
N ALA A 325 53.86 -44.87 -33.37
CA ALA A 325 53.11 -44.07 -34.34
C ALA A 325 51.75 -43.62 -33.77
N ASN A 326 51.04 -44.51 -33.07
CA ASN A 326 49.79 -44.17 -32.39
C ASN A 326 50.01 -43.15 -31.25
N LEU A 327 51.05 -43.31 -30.44
CA LEU A 327 51.40 -42.36 -29.37
C LEU A 327 51.80 -40.98 -29.92
N GLU A 328 52.55 -40.91 -31.02
CA GLU A 328 52.89 -39.62 -31.65
C GLU A 328 51.68 -38.98 -32.33
N SER A 329 50.76 -39.76 -32.90
CA SER A 329 49.45 -39.27 -33.38
C SER A 329 48.62 -38.68 -32.24
N LEU A 330 48.50 -39.42 -31.12
CA LEU A 330 47.76 -38.98 -29.93
C LEU A 330 48.40 -37.72 -29.31
N ARG A 331 49.73 -37.67 -29.26
CA ARG A 331 50.50 -36.48 -28.85
C ARG A 331 50.23 -35.29 -29.76
N SER A 332 50.21 -35.48 -31.08
CA SER A 332 49.85 -34.45 -32.06
C SER A 332 48.42 -33.93 -31.87
N GLU A 333 47.46 -34.83 -31.59
CA GLU A 333 46.08 -34.47 -31.31
C GLU A 333 45.94 -33.68 -30.00
N HIS A 334 46.58 -34.14 -28.92
CA HIS A 334 46.60 -33.43 -27.64
C HIS A 334 47.28 -32.08 -27.75
N GLN A 335 48.39 -31.96 -28.49
CA GLN A 335 49.07 -30.69 -28.77
C GLN A 335 48.12 -29.70 -29.48
N LYS A 336 47.40 -30.16 -30.52
CA LYS A 336 46.39 -29.34 -31.23
C LYS A 336 45.24 -28.91 -30.30
N LYS A 337 44.74 -29.79 -29.43
CA LYS A 337 43.72 -29.46 -28.42
C LYS A 337 44.23 -28.43 -27.41
N LEU A 338 45.48 -28.56 -26.96
CA LEU A 338 46.13 -27.64 -26.02
C LEU A 338 46.33 -26.25 -26.64
N GLU A 339 46.74 -26.18 -27.92
CA GLU A 339 46.81 -24.94 -28.68
C GLU A 339 45.44 -24.29 -28.90
N HIS A 340 44.39 -25.09 -29.18
CA HIS A 340 43.02 -24.60 -29.32
C HIS A 340 42.48 -24.01 -28.01
N LEU A 341 42.61 -24.74 -26.90
CA LEU A 341 42.21 -24.27 -25.56
C LEU A 341 43.04 -23.06 -25.11
N SER A 342 44.33 -22.99 -25.47
CA SER A 342 45.18 -21.82 -25.22
C SER A 342 44.70 -20.58 -25.99
N LYS A 343 44.31 -20.72 -27.27
CA LYS A 343 43.70 -19.65 -28.07
C LYS A 343 42.37 -19.19 -27.48
N GLN A 344 41.45 -20.11 -27.16
CA GLN A 344 40.19 -19.77 -26.50
C GLN A 344 40.40 -19.05 -25.16
N LYS A 345 41.37 -19.49 -24.35
CA LYS A 345 41.76 -18.81 -23.11
C LYS A 345 42.29 -17.41 -23.35
N GLN A 346 43.07 -17.18 -24.42
CA GLN A 346 43.52 -15.84 -24.81
C GLN A 346 42.38 -14.95 -25.32
N GLU A 347 41.45 -15.50 -26.09
CA GLU A 347 40.26 -14.78 -26.59
C GLU A 347 39.32 -14.39 -25.45
N LEU A 348 38.99 -15.33 -24.55
CA LEU A 348 38.22 -15.06 -23.34
C LEU A 348 38.94 -14.05 -22.43
N LYS A 349 40.27 -14.12 -22.31
CA LYS A 349 41.03 -13.13 -21.54
C LYS A 349 40.97 -11.74 -22.19
N LYS A 350 41.13 -11.63 -23.52
CA LYS A 350 40.95 -10.38 -24.26
C LYS A 350 39.52 -9.83 -24.11
N LEU A 351 38.50 -10.68 -24.10
CA LEU A 351 37.11 -10.29 -23.89
C LEU A 351 36.91 -9.76 -22.45
N VAL A 352 37.41 -10.47 -21.45
CA VAL A 352 37.38 -10.04 -20.04
C VAL A 352 38.16 -8.74 -19.83
N ASP A 353 39.33 -8.59 -20.44
CA ASP A 353 40.11 -7.35 -20.36
C ASP A 353 39.37 -6.21 -21.09
N SER A 354 38.75 -6.47 -22.24
CA SER A 354 37.90 -5.47 -22.93
C SER A 354 36.70 -5.03 -22.09
N LEU A 355 36.06 -5.94 -21.35
CA LEU A 355 34.95 -5.63 -20.43
C LEU A 355 35.42 -4.90 -19.17
N LYS A 356 36.63 -5.21 -18.68
CA LYS A 356 37.25 -4.51 -17.54
C LYS A 356 37.68 -3.09 -17.89
N TYR A 357 38.18 -2.89 -19.11
CA TYR A 357 38.59 -1.56 -19.59
C TYR A 357 37.44 -0.77 -20.23
N SER A 358 36.36 -1.41 -20.68
CA SER A 358 35.11 -0.70 -21.06
C SER A 358 34.40 -0.09 -19.86
N ALA A 359 34.67 -0.57 -18.63
CA ALA A 359 34.21 0.10 -17.41
C ALA A 359 34.78 1.52 -17.25
N VAL A 360 35.83 1.91 -17.98
CA VAL A 360 36.31 3.32 -18.02
C VAL A 360 35.33 4.24 -18.78
N SER A 361 34.40 3.67 -19.57
CA SER A 361 33.25 4.38 -20.19
C SER A 361 32.00 4.37 -19.27
N GLU A 362 32.16 4.12 -17.96
CA GLU A 362 31.07 4.31 -16.98
C GLU A 362 30.50 5.74 -17.00
N THR A 363 31.27 6.76 -17.37
CA THR A 363 30.81 8.16 -17.40
C THR A 363 29.82 8.48 -18.53
N GLU A 364 29.87 7.75 -19.64
CA GLU A 364 28.89 7.88 -20.74
C GLU A 364 27.76 6.85 -20.57
N SER A 365 28.10 5.63 -20.16
CA SER A 365 27.11 4.57 -19.90
C SER A 365 26.19 4.89 -18.72
N ARG A 366 26.68 5.54 -17.65
CA ARG A 366 25.82 6.03 -16.56
C ARG A 366 24.96 7.20 -16.98
N LYS A 367 25.49 8.15 -17.77
CA LYS A 367 24.65 9.25 -18.30
C LYS A 367 23.51 8.71 -19.16
N HIS A 368 23.79 7.78 -20.07
CA HIS A 368 22.73 7.14 -20.84
C HIS A 368 21.76 6.31 -19.98
N PHE A 369 22.22 5.73 -18.86
CA PHE A 369 21.33 5.07 -17.90
C PHE A 369 20.46 6.08 -17.13
N ASP A 370 21.05 7.19 -16.68
CA ASP A 370 20.37 8.30 -16.00
C ASP A 370 19.35 8.97 -16.94
N ASP A 371 19.71 9.20 -18.20
CA ASP A 371 18.83 9.74 -19.26
C ASP A 371 17.65 8.78 -19.53
N LEU A 372 17.91 7.47 -19.64
CA LEU A 372 16.88 6.44 -19.81
C LEU A 372 15.99 6.32 -18.56
N GLU A 373 16.54 6.45 -17.35
CA GLU A 373 15.78 6.46 -16.10
C GLU A 373 14.93 7.73 -16.00
N GLU A 374 15.44 8.89 -16.44
CA GLU A 374 14.69 10.15 -16.52
C GLU A 374 13.53 10.04 -17.53
N ASP A 375 13.77 9.46 -18.71
CA ASP A 375 12.73 9.26 -19.74
C ASP A 375 11.69 8.21 -19.33
N VAL A 376 12.09 7.13 -18.65
CA VAL A 376 11.17 6.16 -18.03
C VAL A 376 10.32 6.84 -16.94
N ASN A 377 10.92 7.69 -16.10
CA ASN A 377 10.18 8.44 -15.09
C ASN A 377 9.21 9.47 -15.70
N LYS A 378 9.61 10.20 -16.76
CA LYS A 378 8.72 11.08 -17.54
C LYS A 378 7.57 10.30 -18.18
N ALA A 379 7.85 9.12 -18.74
CA ALA A 379 6.83 8.26 -19.35
C ALA A 379 5.85 7.72 -18.29
N SER A 380 6.34 7.28 -17.13
CA SER A 380 5.51 6.83 -16.00
C SER A 380 4.66 7.97 -15.45
N GLY A 381 5.22 9.18 -15.29
CA GLY A 381 4.48 10.36 -14.85
C GLY A 381 3.36 10.75 -15.83
N LYS A 382 3.63 10.73 -17.13
CA LYS A 382 2.61 10.94 -18.18
C LYS A 382 1.52 9.86 -18.14
N TYR A 383 1.91 8.59 -17.94
CA TYR A 383 0.96 7.48 -17.81
C TYR A 383 0.06 7.64 -16.59
N ASP A 384 0.62 7.96 -15.41
CA ASP A 384 -0.18 8.15 -14.18
C ASP A 384 -1.08 9.40 -14.26
N LYS A 385 -0.60 10.52 -14.82
CA LYS A 385 -1.44 11.70 -15.11
C LYS A 385 -2.61 11.32 -16.04
N ASN A 386 -2.35 10.58 -17.12
CA ASN A 386 -3.40 10.19 -18.07
C ASN A 386 -4.38 9.15 -17.48
N LYS A 387 -3.89 8.21 -16.67
CA LYS A 387 -4.68 7.23 -15.93
C LYS A 387 -5.61 7.90 -14.91
N ALA A 388 -5.15 8.94 -14.22
CA ALA A 388 -5.98 9.74 -13.32
C ALA A 388 -7.07 10.51 -14.09
N LYS A 389 -6.73 11.13 -15.23
CA LYS A 389 -7.71 11.78 -16.14
C LYS A 389 -8.76 10.75 -16.62
N PHE A 390 -8.34 9.56 -17.04
CA PHE A 390 -9.25 8.47 -17.45
C PHE A 390 -10.16 7.98 -16.32
N GLN A 391 -9.64 7.78 -15.10
CA GLN A 391 -10.46 7.38 -13.96
C GLN A 391 -11.51 8.44 -13.59
N ARG A 392 -11.17 9.74 -13.66
CA ARG A 392 -12.12 10.84 -13.45
C ARG A 392 -13.20 10.85 -14.54
N LEU A 393 -12.83 10.72 -15.81
CA LEU A 393 -13.78 10.63 -16.93
C LEU A 393 -14.69 9.41 -16.82
N MET A 394 -14.15 8.25 -16.44
CA MET A 394 -14.94 7.04 -16.20
C MET A 394 -15.95 7.24 -15.06
N SER A 395 -15.55 7.87 -13.94
CA SER A 395 -16.49 8.20 -12.87
C SER A 395 -17.59 9.17 -13.31
N ILE A 396 -17.28 10.15 -14.15
CA ILE A 396 -18.28 11.05 -14.74
C ILE A 396 -19.22 10.25 -15.65
N LEU A 397 -18.69 9.36 -16.49
CA LEU A 397 -19.48 8.52 -17.39
C LEU A 397 -20.42 7.57 -16.63
N THR A 398 -19.95 6.93 -15.55
CA THR A 398 -20.81 6.12 -14.66
C THR A 398 -21.93 6.95 -14.04
N ASN A 399 -21.65 8.18 -13.59
CA ASN A 399 -22.66 9.08 -13.03
C ASN A 399 -23.68 9.53 -14.10
N VAL A 400 -23.23 9.80 -15.33
CA VAL A 400 -24.11 10.12 -16.47
C VAL A 400 -24.99 8.92 -16.83
N LYS A 401 -24.41 7.71 -16.90
CA LYS A 401 -25.16 6.46 -17.14
C LYS A 401 -26.26 6.27 -16.08
N ALA A 402 -25.92 6.31 -14.80
CA ALA A 402 -26.90 6.20 -13.72
C ALA A 402 -27.99 7.29 -13.77
N GLY A 403 -27.63 8.52 -14.20
CA GLY A 403 -28.59 9.60 -14.45
C GLY A 403 -29.54 9.31 -15.62
N VAL A 404 -29.02 8.74 -16.72
CA VAL A 404 -29.83 8.32 -17.89
C VAL A 404 -30.75 7.15 -17.54
N GLU A 405 -30.25 6.14 -16.83
CA GLU A 405 -31.04 5.00 -16.32
C GLU A 405 -32.18 5.50 -15.43
N HIS A 406 -31.90 6.38 -14.46
CA HIS A 406 -32.94 6.93 -13.58
C HIS A 406 -34.01 7.74 -14.35
N ILE A 407 -33.61 8.50 -15.38
CA ILE A 407 -34.56 9.22 -16.23
C ILE A 407 -35.35 8.25 -17.13
N PHE A 408 -34.72 7.15 -17.59
CA PHE A 408 -35.40 6.10 -18.34
C PHE A 408 -36.51 5.45 -17.51
N ASP A 409 -36.21 5.05 -16.27
CA ASP A 409 -37.17 4.46 -15.33
C ASP A 409 -38.37 5.39 -15.07
N LEU A 410 -38.10 6.68 -14.81
CA LEU A 410 -39.13 7.72 -14.62
C LEU A 410 -40.07 7.89 -15.84
N VAL A 411 -39.58 7.56 -17.03
CA VAL A 411 -40.24 7.81 -18.31
C VAL A 411 -40.64 6.50 -19.02
N GLU A 412 -40.45 5.35 -18.37
CA GLU A 412 -40.73 4.02 -18.91
C GLU A 412 -42.22 3.86 -19.25
N GLY A 413 -43.10 4.35 -18.37
CA GLY A 413 -44.56 4.26 -18.51
C GLY A 413 -45.14 5.03 -19.71
N VAL A 414 -44.37 5.92 -20.36
CA VAL A 414 -44.82 6.67 -21.53
C VAL A 414 -44.39 5.94 -22.81
N LYS A 415 -45.38 5.51 -23.60
CA LYS A 415 -45.17 4.85 -24.89
C LYS A 415 -45.28 5.87 -26.02
N ILE A 416 -44.34 5.82 -26.96
CA ILE A 416 -44.43 6.53 -28.24
C ILE A 416 -45.05 5.55 -29.24
N GLU A 417 -46.05 5.99 -30.00
CA GLU A 417 -46.66 5.16 -31.05
C GLU A 417 -45.62 4.81 -32.12
N GLY A 418 -45.45 3.52 -32.40
CA GLY A 418 -44.58 3.02 -33.47
C GLY A 418 -43.10 2.79 -33.13
N GLN A 419 -42.65 3.04 -31.89
CA GLN A 419 -41.26 2.74 -31.47
C GLN A 419 -41.19 1.79 -30.27
N ALA A 420 -40.33 0.77 -30.36
CA ALA A 420 -40.02 -0.11 -29.25
C ALA A 420 -39.16 0.60 -28.20
N ASN A 421 -39.39 0.29 -26.93
CA ASN A 421 -38.63 0.85 -25.81
C ASN A 421 -37.22 0.22 -25.80
N ILE A 422 -36.18 0.98 -26.12
CA ILE A 422 -34.80 0.47 -26.13
C ILE A 422 -34.31 0.38 -24.68
N PRO A 423 -33.88 -0.78 -24.18
CA PRO A 423 -33.30 -0.90 -22.84
C PRO A 423 -31.96 -0.15 -22.78
N VAL A 424 -31.66 0.48 -21.64
CA VAL A 424 -30.38 1.19 -21.46
C VAL A 424 -29.24 0.18 -21.33
N THR A 425 -28.48 0.00 -22.40
CA THR A 425 -27.23 -0.76 -22.48
C THR A 425 -26.07 0.16 -22.84
N ASP A 426 -24.83 -0.25 -22.57
CA ASP A 426 -23.65 0.59 -22.81
C ASP A 426 -23.47 0.96 -24.31
N ASP A 427 -23.90 0.08 -25.22
CA ASP A 427 -23.84 0.32 -26.68
C ASP A 427 -25.00 1.21 -27.19
N ASN A 428 -26.17 1.19 -26.53
CA ASN A 428 -27.38 1.92 -26.97
C ASN A 428 -27.68 3.18 -26.13
N LEU A 429 -26.77 3.59 -25.26
CA LEU A 429 -26.93 4.70 -24.30
C LEU A 429 -27.35 6.02 -24.98
N ILE A 430 -26.81 6.31 -26.16
CA ILE A 430 -27.15 7.51 -26.97
C ILE A 430 -28.55 7.38 -27.58
N GLU A 431 -28.93 6.20 -28.07
CA GLU A 431 -30.25 5.95 -28.67
C GLU A 431 -31.36 6.02 -27.61
N ALA A 432 -31.10 5.44 -26.42
CA ALA A 432 -31.96 5.57 -25.25
C ALA A 432 -32.14 7.04 -24.84
N LEU A 433 -31.08 7.85 -24.83
CA LEU A 433 -31.14 9.30 -24.61
C LEU A 433 -32.02 10.03 -25.64
N VAL A 434 -31.95 9.64 -26.91
CA VAL A 434 -32.82 10.20 -27.97
C VAL A 434 -34.28 9.80 -27.74
N GLN A 435 -34.57 8.55 -27.37
CA GLN A 435 -35.93 8.12 -27.02
C GLN A 435 -36.47 8.84 -25.78
N ILE A 436 -35.67 8.97 -24.71
CA ILE A 436 -36.01 9.75 -23.50
C ILE A 436 -36.39 11.18 -23.87
N LYS A 437 -35.57 11.85 -24.72
CA LYS A 437 -35.86 13.21 -25.21
C LYS A 437 -37.19 13.27 -25.95
N GLN A 438 -37.49 12.31 -26.83
CA GLN A 438 -38.75 12.26 -27.56
C GLN A 438 -39.95 12.05 -26.62
N LYS A 439 -39.84 11.13 -25.65
CA LYS A 439 -40.87 10.90 -24.63
C LYS A 439 -41.11 12.14 -23.77
N MET A 440 -40.05 12.84 -23.34
CA MET A 440 -40.14 14.09 -22.59
C MET A 440 -40.83 15.21 -23.39
N ILE A 441 -40.60 15.30 -24.71
CA ILE A 441 -41.30 16.26 -25.58
C ILE A 441 -42.80 15.94 -25.62
N THR A 442 -43.19 14.66 -25.72
CA THR A 442 -44.60 14.22 -25.67
C THR A 442 -45.26 14.55 -24.33
N ILE A 443 -44.59 14.26 -23.21
CA ILE A 443 -45.05 14.64 -21.86
C ILE A 443 -45.22 16.15 -21.76
N TYR A 444 -44.22 16.92 -22.19
CA TYR A 444 -44.27 18.38 -22.15
C TYR A 444 -45.43 18.94 -22.99
N GLY A 445 -45.72 18.35 -24.15
CA GLY A 445 -46.90 18.68 -24.95
C GLY A 445 -48.21 18.49 -24.18
N GLN A 446 -48.40 17.31 -23.58
CA GLN A 446 -49.59 16.98 -22.78
C GLN A 446 -49.74 17.88 -21.55
N VAL A 447 -48.63 18.12 -20.82
CA VAL A 447 -48.61 18.98 -19.64
C VAL A 447 -48.89 20.44 -20.03
N LYS A 448 -48.32 20.95 -21.13
CA LYS A 448 -48.56 22.32 -21.61
C LYS A 448 -50.02 22.58 -22.01
N THR A 449 -50.74 21.54 -22.43
CA THR A 449 -52.19 21.63 -22.68
C THR A 449 -53.07 21.55 -21.43
N SER A 450 -52.51 21.17 -20.26
CA SER A 450 -53.25 21.13 -19.00
C SER A 450 -53.47 22.54 -18.43
N ASP A 451 -54.67 22.78 -17.90
CA ASP A 451 -55.00 24.04 -17.21
C ASP A 451 -54.13 24.24 -15.95
N VAL A 452 -53.67 23.14 -15.33
CA VAL A 452 -52.70 23.16 -14.21
C VAL A 452 -51.41 23.88 -14.62
N PHE A 453 -50.85 23.55 -15.79
CA PHE A 453 -49.60 24.17 -16.25
C PHE A 453 -49.79 25.65 -16.60
N ARG A 454 -50.94 26.01 -17.17
CA ARG A 454 -51.28 27.42 -17.48
C ARG A 454 -51.43 28.29 -16.24
N LEU A 455 -51.96 27.72 -15.14
CA LEU A 455 -51.99 28.38 -13.84
C LEU A 455 -50.56 28.59 -13.29
N PHE A 456 -49.73 27.53 -13.29
CA PHE A 456 -48.32 27.63 -12.86
C PHE A 456 -47.46 28.56 -13.71
N GLU A 457 -47.69 28.66 -15.02
CA GLU A 457 -46.96 29.59 -15.89
C GLU A 457 -47.30 31.05 -15.55
N LYS A 458 -48.58 31.33 -15.29
CA LYS A 458 -49.08 32.65 -14.90
C LYS A 458 -48.60 33.06 -13.49
N GLU A 459 -48.64 32.15 -12.52
CA GLU A 459 -48.17 32.41 -11.16
C GLU A 459 -46.63 32.37 -11.05
N GLY A 460 -45.94 31.55 -11.84
CA GLY A 460 -44.48 31.52 -11.94
C GLY A 460 -43.87 32.86 -12.37
N SER A 461 -44.55 33.59 -13.26
CA SER A 461 -44.18 34.96 -13.67
C SER A 461 -44.36 36.02 -12.56
N LEU A 462 -45.16 35.72 -11.54
CA LEU A 462 -45.30 36.54 -10.32
C LEU A 462 -44.24 36.12 -9.28
N ILE A 463 -44.15 34.81 -9.01
CA ILE A 463 -43.23 34.16 -8.07
C ILE A 463 -41.75 34.48 -8.37
N SER A 464 -41.35 34.54 -9.64
CA SER A 464 -39.99 34.92 -10.07
C SER A 464 -39.62 36.38 -9.78
N LYS A 465 -40.59 37.26 -9.58
CA LYS A 465 -40.37 38.69 -9.25
C LYS A 465 -40.23 38.95 -7.74
N LEU A 466 -40.64 38.02 -6.88
CA LEU A 466 -40.37 38.10 -5.45
C LEU A 466 -38.90 37.80 -5.17
N THR A 467 -38.22 38.68 -4.44
CA THR A 467 -36.82 38.52 -4.02
C THR A 467 -36.66 37.73 -2.72
N ASP A 468 -37.68 37.69 -1.88
CA ASP A 468 -37.69 36.96 -0.61
C ASP A 468 -38.07 35.48 -0.82
N THR A 469 -37.14 34.58 -0.52
CA THR A 469 -37.29 33.13 -0.58
C THR A 469 -38.47 32.61 0.25
N ALA A 470 -38.76 33.21 1.40
CA ALA A 470 -39.86 32.78 2.26
C ALA A 470 -41.22 33.09 1.60
N GLN A 471 -41.41 34.32 1.11
CA GLN A 471 -42.62 34.72 0.40
C GLN A 471 -42.79 33.92 -0.90
N ARG A 472 -41.70 33.70 -1.64
CA ARG A 472 -41.69 32.86 -2.85
C ARG A 472 -42.19 31.44 -2.55
N ASN A 473 -41.71 30.82 -1.47
CA ASN A 473 -42.15 29.49 -1.04
C ASN A 473 -43.63 29.45 -0.60
N VAL A 474 -44.11 30.47 0.12
CA VAL A 474 -45.53 30.58 0.52
C VAL A 474 -46.43 30.73 -0.72
N SER A 475 -46.06 31.58 -1.68
CA SER A 475 -46.81 31.74 -2.94
C SER A 475 -46.83 30.46 -3.78
N VAL A 476 -45.71 29.72 -3.85
CA VAL A 476 -45.64 28.41 -4.53
C VAL A 476 -46.56 27.39 -3.85
N LEU A 477 -46.59 27.33 -2.53
CA LEU A 477 -47.49 26.43 -1.80
C LEU A 477 -48.96 26.82 -2.00
N GLN A 478 -49.28 28.12 -1.98
CA GLN A 478 -50.63 28.61 -2.21
C GLN A 478 -51.13 28.29 -3.64
N ALA A 479 -50.24 28.36 -4.64
CA ALA A 479 -50.48 27.92 -6.03
C ALA A 479 -50.74 26.40 -6.13
N ILE A 480 -49.96 25.59 -5.41
CA ILE A 480 -50.14 24.13 -5.37
C ILE A 480 -51.48 23.74 -4.74
N TYR A 481 -51.87 24.40 -3.63
CA TYR A 481 -53.09 24.07 -2.89
C TYR A 481 -54.39 24.61 -3.50
N SER A 482 -54.33 25.55 -4.45
CA SER A 482 -55.51 26.05 -5.16
C SER A 482 -55.96 25.15 -6.32
N ILE A 483 -55.25 24.06 -6.62
CA ILE A 483 -55.54 23.11 -7.70
C ILE A 483 -56.06 21.77 -7.12
N PRO A 484 -57.36 21.44 -7.29
CA PRO A 484 -57.99 20.26 -6.66
C PRO A 484 -57.37 18.91 -7.05
N GLU A 485 -56.90 18.78 -8.29
CA GLU A 485 -56.37 17.52 -8.84
C GLU A 485 -55.03 17.13 -8.19
N LEU A 486 -54.18 18.11 -7.87
CA LEU A 486 -52.90 17.91 -7.17
C LEU A 486 -53.12 17.59 -5.68
N SER A 487 -54.17 18.13 -5.06
CA SER A 487 -54.55 17.83 -3.67
C SER A 487 -54.92 16.37 -3.43
N SER A 488 -55.33 15.64 -4.47
CA SER A 488 -55.69 14.22 -4.39
C SER A 488 -54.47 13.28 -4.47
N SER A 489 -53.31 13.76 -4.98
CA SER A 489 -52.08 12.99 -5.13
C SER A 489 -51.18 13.00 -3.87
N LYS A 490 -51.79 12.90 -2.68
CA LYS A 490 -51.06 12.96 -1.39
C LYS A 490 -50.04 11.83 -1.16
N GLY A 491 -50.08 10.73 -1.93
CA GLY A 491 -49.31 9.50 -1.66
C GLY A 491 -48.18 9.15 -2.63
N PHE A 492 -47.89 9.99 -3.62
CA PHE A 492 -46.87 9.68 -4.65
C PHE A 492 -45.63 10.59 -4.64
N LEU A 493 -45.77 11.87 -4.27
CA LEU A 493 -44.64 12.81 -4.22
C LEU A 493 -43.61 12.49 -3.12
N GLU A 494 -44.01 11.87 -2.00
CA GLU A 494 -43.08 11.50 -0.92
C GLU A 494 -42.08 10.41 -1.32
N ARG A 495 -42.43 9.53 -2.29
CA ARG A 495 -41.52 8.48 -2.78
C ARG A 495 -40.44 8.97 -3.74
N GLY A 496 -40.56 10.18 -4.29
CA GLY A 496 -39.57 10.74 -5.21
C GLY A 496 -38.25 11.18 -4.54
N ASN A 497 -38.21 11.29 -3.21
CA ASN A 497 -37.05 11.86 -2.50
C ASN A 497 -35.92 10.87 -2.17
N THR A 498 -36.10 9.56 -2.35
CA THR A 498 -35.03 8.57 -2.08
C THR A 498 -33.95 8.56 -3.17
N ASN A 499 -34.31 8.93 -4.40
CA ASN A 499 -33.43 8.93 -5.56
C ASN A 499 -33.05 10.35 -5.99
N ASN A 500 -33.20 11.33 -5.09
CA ASN A 500 -32.90 12.72 -5.37
C ASN A 500 -31.37 12.93 -5.35
N CYS A 501 -30.72 12.48 -6.43
CA CYS A 501 -29.31 12.69 -6.74
C CYS A 501 -29.06 14.18 -6.98
N ARG A 502 -29.08 14.97 -5.91
CA ARG A 502 -28.64 16.36 -5.92
C ARG A 502 -27.15 16.36 -6.25
N VAL A 503 -26.84 16.48 -7.53
CA VAL A 503 -25.49 16.63 -8.04
C VAL A 503 -24.89 17.84 -7.34
N LYS A 504 -24.00 17.59 -6.38
CA LYS A 504 -23.12 18.60 -5.83
C LYS A 504 -22.09 18.93 -6.90
N MET A 505 -22.52 19.71 -7.89
CA MET A 505 -21.61 20.64 -8.55
C MET A 505 -21.01 21.46 -7.40
N GLN A 506 -19.72 21.30 -7.16
CA GLN A 506 -19.03 22.13 -6.19
C GLN A 506 -19.11 23.56 -6.72
N THR A 507 -19.94 24.39 -6.08
CA THR A 507 -19.86 25.85 -6.20
C THR A 507 -18.61 26.29 -5.45
N ARG A 508 -17.44 25.94 -6.01
CA ARG A 508 -16.24 26.74 -5.84
C ARG A 508 -16.36 27.91 -6.82
N GLU A 509 -15.81 29.04 -6.42
CA GLU A 509 -15.94 30.31 -7.13
C GLU A 509 -15.40 30.22 -8.57
N GLU A 510 -15.72 31.22 -9.38
CA GLU A 510 -15.28 31.36 -10.77
C GLU A 510 -13.76 31.67 -10.85
N GLU A 511 -12.94 30.74 -10.35
CA GLU A 511 -11.53 30.64 -10.74
C GLU A 511 -11.51 30.11 -12.18
N GLU A 512 -10.88 30.88 -13.07
CA GLU A 512 -10.88 30.65 -14.51
C GLU A 512 -10.38 29.24 -14.86
N LEU A 513 -10.95 28.63 -15.92
CA LEU A 513 -10.42 27.37 -16.47
C LEU A 513 -9.06 27.62 -17.15
N SER A 514 -7.99 27.67 -16.36
CA SER A 514 -6.62 27.49 -16.82
C SER A 514 -6.10 26.11 -16.43
N ASP A 515 -5.35 25.46 -17.33
CA ASP A 515 -4.73 24.14 -17.08
C ASP A 515 -3.68 24.22 -15.94
N GLU A 516 -3.16 25.43 -15.66
CA GLU A 516 -2.02 25.68 -14.77
C GLU A 516 -2.35 25.43 -13.29
N GLY A 517 -3.46 25.96 -12.77
CA GLY A 517 -3.88 25.72 -11.37
C GLY A 517 -4.30 24.26 -11.09
N ILE A 518 -4.56 23.48 -12.15
CA ILE A 518 -4.91 22.05 -12.05
C ILE A 518 -3.63 21.20 -12.00
N ASP A 519 -2.55 21.62 -12.65
CA ASP A 519 -1.26 20.93 -12.56
C ASP A 519 -0.59 21.15 -11.19
N GLU A 520 -0.71 22.32 -10.55
CA GLU A 520 -0.18 22.56 -9.19
C GLU A 520 -0.79 21.61 -8.13
N GLU A 521 -2.12 21.44 -8.08
CA GLU A 521 -2.76 20.54 -7.10
C GLU A 521 -2.47 19.04 -7.37
N ILE A 522 -1.96 18.72 -8.56
CA ILE A 522 -1.49 17.39 -8.95
C ILE A 522 0.01 17.22 -8.64
N GLU A 523 0.82 18.26 -8.87
CA GLU A 523 2.24 18.28 -8.51
C GLU A 523 2.45 18.22 -7.00
N ASP A 524 1.68 18.92 -6.18
CA ASP A 524 1.77 18.82 -4.71
C ASP A 524 1.50 17.38 -4.23
N LYS A 525 0.44 16.74 -4.76
CA LYS A 525 0.05 15.36 -4.41
C LYS A 525 1.00 14.29 -4.95
N LEU A 526 1.78 14.60 -5.99
CA LEU A 526 2.86 13.76 -6.50
C LEU A 526 4.15 14.00 -5.70
N GLY A 527 4.50 15.25 -5.45
CA GLY A 527 5.66 15.68 -4.66
C GLY A 527 5.63 15.14 -3.23
N ASP A 528 4.46 15.08 -2.59
CA ASP A 528 4.32 14.44 -1.28
C ASP A 528 4.46 12.92 -1.32
N LYS A 529 4.02 12.26 -2.40
CA LYS A 529 4.29 10.82 -2.61
C LYS A 529 5.77 10.55 -2.85
N ASP A 530 6.46 11.40 -3.60
CA ASP A 530 7.88 11.21 -3.90
C ASP A 530 8.77 11.62 -2.72
N LYS A 531 8.38 12.63 -1.91
CA LYS A 531 8.96 12.86 -0.57
C LYS A 531 8.80 11.61 0.31
N ALA A 532 7.59 11.02 0.38
CA ALA A 532 7.35 9.83 1.19
C ALA A 532 8.18 8.61 0.72
N LYS A 533 8.31 8.39 -0.60
CA LYS A 533 9.23 7.37 -1.16
C LYS A 533 10.68 7.67 -0.80
N ARG A 534 11.13 8.93 -0.92
CA ARG A 534 12.52 9.34 -0.62
C ARG A 534 12.86 9.21 0.86
N GLU A 535 11.93 9.53 1.75
CA GLU A 535 12.06 9.27 3.19
C GLU A 535 12.11 7.78 3.51
N GLN A 536 11.26 6.95 2.88
CA GLN A 536 11.34 5.49 3.01
C GLN A 536 12.71 4.97 2.54
N LEU A 537 13.21 5.42 1.39
CA LEU A 537 14.51 5.02 0.86
C LEU A 537 15.64 5.39 1.84
N ILE A 538 15.68 6.65 2.31
CA ILE A 538 16.65 7.12 3.32
C ILE A 538 16.53 6.31 4.63
N ARG A 539 15.33 5.91 5.04
CA ARG A 539 15.11 5.06 6.22
C ARG A 539 15.66 3.65 6.02
N THR A 540 15.48 3.06 4.84
CA THR A 540 16.07 1.75 4.50
C THR A 540 17.61 1.80 4.42
N GLU A 541 18.18 2.86 3.84
CA GLU A 541 19.64 3.06 3.85
C GLU A 541 20.21 3.20 5.27
N LYS A 542 19.56 3.98 6.13
CA LYS A 542 19.98 4.16 7.53
C LYS A 542 19.97 2.83 8.29
N LEU A 543 18.95 1.99 8.06
CA LEU A 543 18.89 0.63 8.61
C LEU A 543 20.02 -0.26 8.07
N GLY A 544 20.31 -0.21 6.77
CA GLY A 544 21.44 -0.92 6.15
C GLY A 544 22.81 -0.51 6.68
N ARG A 545 23.03 0.78 6.95
CA ARG A 545 24.27 1.29 7.57
C ARG A 545 24.41 0.83 9.03
N GLY A 546 23.31 0.82 9.80
CA GLY A 546 23.29 0.30 11.18
C GLY A 546 23.66 -1.19 11.28
N LEU A 547 23.26 -2.00 10.30
CA LEU A 547 23.61 -3.43 10.24
C LEU A 547 25.10 -3.67 9.95
N LYS A 548 25.74 -2.84 9.13
CA LYS A 548 27.20 -2.91 8.89
C LYS A 548 28.00 -2.56 10.15
N GLY A 549 27.57 -1.56 10.92
CA GLY A 549 28.23 -1.15 12.17
C GLY A 549 28.22 -2.22 13.29
N LYS A 550 27.18 -3.06 13.37
CA LYS A 550 27.13 -4.15 14.36
C LYS A 550 28.00 -5.35 13.98
N ARG A 551 28.18 -5.64 12.69
CA ARG A 551 29.05 -6.76 12.23
C ARG A 551 30.54 -6.49 12.50
N THR A 552 31.00 -5.23 12.41
CA THR A 552 32.41 -4.89 12.69
C THR A 552 32.76 -4.97 14.18
N GLN A 553 31.88 -4.52 15.08
CA GLN A 553 32.08 -4.67 16.53
C GLN A 553 32.03 -6.15 16.98
N SER A 554 31.13 -6.95 16.39
CA SER A 554 31.05 -8.40 16.64
C SER A 554 32.34 -9.14 16.24
N ALA A 555 32.97 -8.75 15.13
CA ALA A 555 34.24 -9.34 14.69
C ALA A 555 35.42 -8.93 15.58
N ALA A 556 35.47 -7.67 16.04
CA ALA A 556 36.52 -7.19 16.94
C ALA A 556 36.48 -7.92 18.30
N SER A 557 35.29 -8.07 18.91
CA SER A 557 35.14 -8.73 20.22
C SER A 557 35.43 -10.24 20.21
N ARG A 558 35.48 -10.90 19.05
CA ARG A 558 35.92 -12.31 18.94
C ARG A 558 37.44 -12.44 18.82
N LYS A 559 38.13 -11.42 18.31
CA LYS A 559 39.60 -11.47 18.14
C LYS A 559 40.37 -11.23 19.44
N SER A 560 39.74 -10.61 20.45
CA SER A 560 40.31 -10.35 21.78
C SER A 560 40.06 -11.46 22.83
N ARG A 561 39.43 -12.59 22.46
CA ARG A 561 39.20 -13.74 23.37
C ARG A 561 40.06 -14.97 23.05
N ASN A 562 40.93 -14.90 22.04
CA ASN A 562 41.88 -15.94 21.67
C ASN A 562 43.34 -15.52 21.95
N ILE A 563 43.54 -14.52 22.82
CA ILE A 563 44.85 -14.07 23.30
C ILE A 563 44.73 -13.80 24.81
N GLU A 564 44.50 -14.88 25.56
CA GLU A 564 44.70 -15.01 27.01
C GLU A 564 44.89 -16.51 27.32
#